data_AF-A0A970P6M7-F1
#
_entry.id   AF-A0A970P6M7-F1
#
_cell.length_a   1.000
_cell.length_b   1.000
_cell.length_c   1.000
_cell.angle_alpha   90.00
_cell.angle_beta   90.00
_cell.angle_gamma   90.00
#
_symmetry.space_group_name_H-M   'P 1'
#
loop_
_entity.id
_entity.type
_entity.pdbx_description
1 polymer ?
#
loop_
_entity_poly.entity_id
_entity_poly.type
_entity_poly.pdbx_seq_one_letter_code
_entity_poly.pdbx_strand_id
1 'polypeptide(L)'
;MGLRPTARNMTPWLIVFLIWIIVRIAYLLIYQDRPSPDEVTGIVVQRSEELLQPLEVTEPQQPRWRDIAAVAYSQSFRDAFSYSDTDSHRAEVRYEAQAPSLRGTLTAVGLKPSFAYQLKLVGLEPVRGVTEEDNAADPRAWSSWQLGRIGRWWCEDCQWNVTDAELAQHVDEGHEVRGYLLFDWLVTDAEGDTQHEFDLNSSLHVLWRVGQRERGPNDTPPRWYTVERPHGAYPASAAGAKQQVGLFGEWEPDRPLPGQLRMPPGRYHVGLNLTEETFHANLGENRALEGGGFWAWVLEAELEFEVRPSISRASCSGCLPGPHEGTAALWQRRDVDRK
;
A
#
# COMPACT_ATOMS: atom_id res chain seq x y z
N MET A 1 -7.17 57.38 42.18
CA MET A 1 -8.13 56.93 41.15
C MET A 1 -7.98 55.42 41.00
N GLY A 2 -8.88 54.64 41.64
CA GLY A 2 -8.87 53.18 41.55
C GLY A 2 -9.93 52.72 40.55
N LEU A 3 -9.48 52.19 39.41
CA LEU A 3 -10.37 51.56 38.43
C LEU A 3 -10.74 50.15 38.93
N ARG A 4 -12.01 49.95 39.27
CA ARG A 4 -12.54 48.61 39.54
C ARG A 4 -12.64 47.83 38.22
N PRO A 5 -12.16 46.58 38.15
CA PRO A 5 -12.29 45.78 36.94
C PRO A 5 -13.75 45.43 36.72
N THR A 6 -14.26 45.76 35.54
CA THR A 6 -15.58 45.34 35.07
C THR A 6 -15.56 43.85 34.79
N ALA A 7 -16.54 43.13 35.34
CA ALA A 7 -16.72 41.70 35.11
C ALA A 7 -16.86 41.45 33.61
N ARG A 8 -15.86 40.79 33.01
CA ARG A 8 -15.92 40.38 31.61
C ARG A 8 -17.02 39.33 31.46
N ASN A 9 -17.91 39.56 30.52
CA ASN A 9 -19.03 38.69 30.19
C ASN A 9 -18.49 37.33 29.71
N MET A 10 -18.48 36.31 30.58
CA MET A 10 -17.86 34.99 30.33
C MET A 10 -18.74 34.04 29.48
N THR A 11 -19.95 34.47 29.15
CA THR A 11 -20.97 33.68 28.43
C THR A 11 -20.47 33.07 27.10
N PRO A 12 -19.71 33.77 26.25
CA PRO A 12 -19.23 33.18 24.99
C PRO A 12 -18.26 32.01 25.20
N TRP A 13 -17.44 32.07 26.25
CA TRP A 13 -16.46 31.03 26.57
C TRP A 13 -17.11 29.77 27.12
N LEU A 14 -18.17 29.93 27.92
CA LEU A 14 -18.97 28.81 28.41
C LEU A 14 -19.65 28.05 27.26
N ILE A 15 -20.16 28.76 26.25
CA ILE A 15 -20.80 28.14 25.08
C ILE A 15 -19.78 27.32 24.26
N VAL A 16 -18.61 27.89 23.97
CA VAL A 16 -17.54 27.18 23.23
C VAL A 16 -17.07 25.94 23.99
N PHE A 17 -16.91 26.04 25.31
CA PHE A 17 -16.52 24.92 26.15
C PHE A 17 -17.58 23.82 26.19
N LEU A 18 -18.87 24.19 26.25
CA LEU A 18 -19.98 23.23 26.23
C LEU A 18 -20.06 22.49 24.89
N ILE A 19 -19.90 23.21 23.76
CA ILE A 19 -19.86 22.61 22.42
C ILE A 19 -18.68 21.62 22.31
N TRP A 20 -17.50 21.99 22.81
CA TRP A 20 -16.34 21.10 22.82
C TRP A 20 -16.61 19.82 23.64
N ILE A 21 -17.23 19.93 24.82
CA ILE A 21 -17.62 18.76 25.64
C ILE A 21 -18.62 17.87 24.89
N ILE A 22 -19.66 18.46 24.28
CA ILE A 22 -20.68 17.69 23.57
C ILE A 22 -20.07 16.94 22.37
N VAL A 23 -19.23 17.60 21.58
CA VAL A 23 -18.51 16.97 20.46
C VAL A 23 -17.59 15.85 20.97
N ARG A 24 -16.87 16.07 22.07
CA ARG A 24 -16.01 15.04 22.68
C ARG A 24 -16.80 13.83 23.18
N ILE A 25 -17.95 14.06 23.83
CA ILE A 25 -18.83 13.00 24.32
C ILE A 25 -19.46 12.25 23.15
N ALA A 26 -19.96 12.94 22.12
CA ALA A 26 -20.49 12.31 20.92
C ALA A 26 -19.42 11.47 20.21
N TYR A 27 -18.20 12.00 20.08
CA TYR A 27 -17.06 11.24 19.55
C TYR A 27 -16.79 9.98 20.37
N LEU A 28 -16.73 10.08 21.70
CA LEU A 28 -16.52 8.93 22.57
C LEU A 28 -17.66 7.92 22.48
N LEU A 29 -18.92 8.35 22.48
CA LEU A 29 -20.07 7.46 22.41
C LEU A 29 -20.22 6.77 21.04
N ILE A 30 -19.82 7.44 19.94
CA ILE A 30 -19.87 6.87 18.60
C ILE A 30 -18.67 5.93 18.34
N TYR A 31 -17.52 6.16 18.97
CA TYR A 31 -16.28 5.41 18.70
C TYR A 31 -15.88 4.37 19.76
N GLN A 32 -16.53 4.33 20.94
CA GLN A 32 -16.13 3.40 22.03
C GLN A 32 -16.52 1.94 21.83
N ASP A 33 -17.44 1.63 20.91
CA ASP A 33 -17.83 0.24 20.63
C ASP A 33 -16.99 -0.42 19.52
N ARG A 34 -15.89 0.22 19.11
CA ARG A 34 -14.91 -0.46 18.26
C ARG A 34 -14.15 -1.48 19.10
N PRO A 35 -14.08 -2.76 18.69
CA PRO A 35 -13.24 -3.74 19.36
C PRO A 35 -11.81 -3.19 19.50
N SER A 36 -11.15 -3.53 20.62
CA SER A 36 -9.76 -3.13 20.86
C SER A 36 -8.92 -3.42 19.60
N PRO A 37 -8.09 -2.48 19.12
CA PRO A 37 -7.22 -2.69 17.97
C PRO A 37 -6.21 -3.85 18.16
N ASP A 38 -6.11 -4.40 19.36
CA ASP A 38 -5.27 -5.55 19.70
C ASP A 38 -5.83 -6.92 19.27
N GLU A 39 -7.02 -6.98 18.64
CA GLU A 39 -7.77 -8.24 18.56
C GLU A 39 -8.27 -8.68 17.19
N VAL A 40 -7.70 -8.13 16.10
CA VAL A 40 -7.87 -8.67 14.74
C VAL A 40 -6.51 -8.85 14.09
N THR A 41 -5.85 -9.99 14.34
CA THR A 41 -4.75 -10.48 13.50
C THR A 41 -5.32 -11.43 12.45
N GLY A 42 -5.32 -10.96 11.22
CA GLY A 42 -5.74 -11.72 10.06
C GLY A 42 -4.74 -12.81 9.76
N ILE A 43 -5.07 -14.09 9.96
CA ILE A 43 -4.18 -15.17 9.51
C ILE A 43 -4.32 -15.31 7.99
N VAL A 44 -3.30 -14.89 7.24
CA VAL A 44 -3.12 -15.20 5.81
C VAL A 44 -2.90 -16.71 5.66
N VAL A 45 -3.71 -17.41 4.87
CA VAL A 45 -3.57 -18.86 4.64
C VAL A 45 -3.36 -19.16 3.15
N GLN A 46 -2.11 -19.22 2.68
CA GLN A 46 -1.73 -19.86 1.41
C GLN A 46 -0.21 -20.08 1.33
N ARG A 47 0.24 -21.15 0.66
CA ARG A 47 1.63 -21.31 0.21
C ARG A 47 1.65 -21.21 -1.30
N SER A 48 2.18 -20.13 -1.84
CA SER A 48 2.80 -20.19 -3.15
C SER A 48 4.00 -19.26 -3.22
N GLU A 49 5.07 -19.79 -3.82
CA GLU A 49 6.13 -18.94 -4.35
C GLU A 49 5.66 -18.58 -5.75
N GLU A 50 5.62 -17.29 -6.07
CA GLU A 50 5.14 -16.83 -7.37
C GLU A 50 6.25 -16.05 -8.06
N LEU A 51 6.53 -16.42 -9.31
CA LEU A 51 7.37 -15.64 -10.21
C LEU A 51 6.50 -14.56 -10.83
N LEU A 52 6.87 -13.30 -10.61
CA LEU A 52 6.16 -12.19 -11.21
C LEU A 52 6.39 -12.19 -12.71
N GLN A 53 5.29 -12.15 -13.46
CA GLN A 53 5.27 -12.10 -14.91
C GLN A 53 5.39 -10.65 -15.38
N PRO A 54 6.11 -10.40 -16.47
CA PRO A 54 6.19 -9.07 -17.04
C PRO A 54 4.83 -8.65 -17.61
N LEU A 55 4.47 -7.40 -17.35
CA LEU A 55 3.31 -6.77 -17.97
C LEU A 55 3.74 -5.94 -19.18
N GLU A 56 2.90 -5.95 -20.22
CA GLU A 56 3.06 -5.01 -21.31
C GLU A 56 2.67 -3.61 -20.84
N VAL A 57 3.64 -2.69 -20.81
CA VAL A 57 3.39 -1.30 -20.44
C VAL A 57 2.82 -0.57 -21.65
N THR A 58 1.54 -0.23 -21.60
CA THR A 58 0.84 0.54 -22.64
C THR A 58 0.51 1.95 -22.19
N GLU A 59 0.36 2.88 -23.14
CA GLU A 59 -0.11 4.24 -22.83
C GLU A 59 -1.44 4.22 -22.05
N PRO A 60 -1.65 5.17 -21.12
CA PRO A 60 -0.78 6.30 -20.79
C PRO A 60 0.35 5.95 -19.80
N GLN A 61 0.46 4.69 -19.38
CA GLN A 61 1.58 4.27 -18.55
C GLN A 61 2.88 4.37 -19.36
N GLN A 62 3.91 4.93 -18.74
CA GLN A 62 5.21 5.10 -19.38
C GLN A 62 6.31 4.71 -18.41
N PRO A 63 7.29 3.89 -18.83
CA PRO A 63 8.43 3.59 -17.99
C PRO A 63 9.20 4.87 -17.66
N ARG A 64 9.62 4.99 -16.41
CA ARG A 64 10.55 6.01 -15.97
C ARG A 64 11.97 5.59 -16.30
N TRP A 65 12.78 6.54 -16.78
CA TRP A 65 14.16 6.31 -17.14
C TRP A 65 15.14 7.22 -16.38
N ARG A 66 14.85 7.40 -15.09
CA ARG A 66 15.70 8.12 -14.15
C ARG A 66 15.76 7.36 -12.83
N ASP A 67 16.93 7.36 -12.20
CA ASP A 67 17.14 6.79 -10.87
C ASP A 67 16.34 7.54 -9.78
N ILE A 68 16.44 7.07 -8.54
CA ILE A 68 15.79 7.74 -7.39
C ILE A 68 16.39 9.12 -7.08
N ALA A 69 17.57 9.47 -7.60
CA ALA A 69 18.12 10.82 -7.55
C ALA A 69 17.68 11.71 -8.72
N ALA A 70 16.85 11.20 -9.64
CA ALA A 70 16.44 11.81 -10.90
C ALA A 70 17.56 12.03 -11.93
N VAL A 71 18.65 11.26 -11.84
CA VAL A 71 19.66 11.18 -12.91
C VAL A 71 19.17 10.20 -13.98
N ALA A 72 19.21 10.63 -15.24
CA ALA A 72 18.76 9.82 -16.37
C ALA A 72 19.73 8.68 -16.68
N TYR A 73 19.17 7.53 -17.09
CA TYR A 73 19.95 6.43 -17.65
C TYR A 73 20.49 6.81 -19.04
N SER A 74 21.58 6.16 -19.44
CA SER A 74 22.15 6.29 -20.78
C SER A 74 21.12 5.87 -21.85
N GLN A 75 21.26 6.38 -23.08
CA GLN A 75 20.39 5.94 -24.19
C GLN A 75 20.59 4.44 -24.48
N SER A 76 21.83 3.97 -24.50
CA SER A 76 22.15 2.56 -24.74
C SER A 76 21.51 1.62 -23.71
N PHE A 77 21.43 2.01 -22.44
CA PHE A 77 20.72 1.22 -21.43
C PHE A 77 19.22 1.19 -21.70
N ARG A 78 18.61 2.34 -21.99
CA ARG A 78 17.18 2.45 -22.29
C ARG A 78 16.77 1.60 -23.49
N ASP A 79 17.61 1.56 -24.52
CA ASP A 79 17.35 0.80 -25.74
C ASP A 79 17.49 -0.72 -25.53
N ALA A 80 18.31 -1.15 -24.57
CA ALA A 80 18.62 -2.55 -24.33
C ALA A 80 17.76 -3.19 -23.22
N PHE A 81 17.31 -2.42 -22.24
CA PHE A 81 16.58 -2.93 -21.08
C PHE A 81 15.15 -3.35 -21.46
N SER A 82 14.72 -4.54 -21.02
CA SER A 82 13.35 -5.03 -21.20
C SER A 82 12.92 -5.98 -20.09
N TYR A 83 11.77 -5.75 -19.47
CA TYR A 83 11.20 -6.71 -18.50
C TYR A 83 10.82 -8.06 -19.11
N SER A 84 10.70 -8.13 -20.45
CA SER A 84 10.36 -9.39 -21.13
C SER A 84 11.50 -10.41 -21.14
N ASP A 85 12.75 -9.99 -20.91
CA ASP A 85 13.88 -10.91 -20.76
C ASP A 85 13.93 -11.45 -19.32
N THR A 86 13.04 -12.40 -19.03
CA THR A 86 12.84 -12.98 -17.69
C THR A 86 14.05 -13.76 -17.13
N ASP A 87 15.01 -14.14 -17.99
CA ASP A 87 16.25 -14.76 -17.54
C ASP A 87 17.16 -13.72 -16.85
N SER A 88 17.16 -12.48 -17.35
CA SER A 88 17.98 -11.37 -16.85
C SER A 88 17.24 -10.45 -15.88
N HIS A 89 15.91 -10.33 -16.01
CA HIS A 89 15.09 -9.33 -15.36
C HIS A 89 13.84 -9.97 -14.75
N ARG A 90 13.86 -10.25 -13.45
CA ARG A 90 12.74 -10.93 -12.78
C ARG A 90 12.57 -10.52 -11.33
N ALA A 91 11.38 -10.78 -10.79
CA ALA A 91 11.10 -10.70 -9.38
C ALA A 91 10.32 -11.95 -8.94
N GLU A 92 10.66 -12.45 -7.75
CA GLU A 92 10.06 -13.62 -7.14
C GLU A 92 9.54 -13.22 -5.76
N VAL A 93 8.30 -13.59 -5.43
CA VAL A 93 7.71 -13.36 -4.12
C VAL A 93 7.56 -14.66 -3.35
N ARG A 94 7.94 -14.64 -2.08
CA ARG A 94 7.67 -15.68 -1.11
C ARG A 94 6.99 -15.05 0.10
N TYR A 95 5.80 -15.51 0.45
CA TYR A 95 5.06 -14.99 1.61
C TYR A 95 4.74 -16.10 2.62
N GLU A 96 4.53 -15.69 3.86
CA GLU A 96 4.31 -16.61 4.96
C GLU A 96 2.93 -17.28 4.86
N ALA A 97 2.92 -18.59 5.10
CA ALA A 97 1.71 -19.39 5.02
C ALA A 97 0.68 -19.08 6.12
N GLN A 98 1.13 -18.50 7.24
CA GLN A 98 0.34 -18.05 8.38
C GLN A 98 1.08 -16.89 9.05
N ALA A 99 0.49 -15.71 9.00
CA ALA A 99 1.04 -14.49 9.58
C ALA A 99 -0.06 -13.53 10.00
N PRO A 100 0.20 -12.58 10.93
CA PRO A 100 -0.70 -11.48 11.33
C PRO A 100 -1.24 -10.59 10.19
N SER A 101 -0.52 -10.58 9.08
CA SER A 101 -0.69 -9.76 7.87
C SER A 101 -0.04 -10.50 6.69
N LEU A 102 -0.23 -10.02 5.46
CA LEU A 102 0.51 -10.52 4.32
C LEU A 102 1.96 -10.02 4.41
N ARG A 103 2.89 -10.89 4.80
CA ARG A 103 4.31 -10.58 4.94
C ARG A 103 5.17 -11.64 4.26
N GLY A 104 6.33 -11.23 3.80
CA GLY A 104 7.20 -12.09 3.02
C GLY A 104 8.49 -11.43 2.59
N THR A 105 9.14 -12.05 1.62
CA THR A 105 10.34 -11.56 0.97
C THR A 105 10.11 -11.52 -0.53
N LEU A 106 10.45 -10.38 -1.14
CA LEU A 106 10.54 -10.22 -2.58
C LEU A 106 12.04 -10.21 -2.94
N THR A 107 12.42 -11.08 -3.86
CA THR A 107 13.78 -11.11 -4.43
C THR A 107 13.70 -10.68 -5.88
N ALA A 108 14.43 -9.64 -6.25
CA ALA A 108 14.49 -9.14 -7.62
C ALA A 108 15.91 -9.20 -8.15
N VAL A 109 16.04 -9.50 -9.44
CA VAL A 109 17.31 -9.62 -10.14
C VAL A 109 17.26 -8.78 -11.41
N GLY A 110 18.30 -7.97 -11.60
CA GLY A 110 18.56 -7.22 -12.81
C GLY A 110 17.52 -6.18 -13.16
N LEU A 111 16.65 -5.71 -12.25
CA LEU A 111 15.74 -4.61 -12.58
C LEU A 111 16.53 -3.30 -12.83
N LYS A 112 15.86 -2.15 -12.98
CA LYS A 112 16.58 -0.89 -13.23
C LYS A 112 17.50 -0.56 -12.03
N PRO A 113 18.79 -0.23 -12.22
CA PRO A 113 19.72 0.06 -11.13
C PRO A 113 19.37 1.30 -10.31
N SER A 114 19.45 1.25 -8.98
CA SER A 114 19.17 2.37 -8.07
C SER A 114 17.78 2.97 -8.30
N PHE A 115 16.79 2.11 -8.52
CA PHE A 115 15.42 2.47 -8.87
C PHE A 115 14.44 2.08 -7.77
N ALA A 116 13.37 2.86 -7.61
CA ALA A 116 12.32 2.58 -6.63
C ALA A 116 11.10 1.93 -7.29
N TYR A 117 10.66 0.81 -6.72
CA TYR A 117 9.44 0.13 -7.12
C TYR A 117 8.44 0.15 -5.96
N GLN A 118 7.22 0.56 -6.27
CA GLN A 118 6.05 0.47 -5.40
C GLN A 118 5.56 -0.98 -5.37
N LEU A 119 5.24 -1.50 -4.18
CA LEU A 119 4.55 -2.78 -4.00
C LEU A 119 3.05 -2.51 -3.79
N LYS A 120 2.22 -2.99 -4.72
CA LYS A 120 0.77 -2.80 -4.69
C LYS A 120 0.02 -4.12 -4.67
N LEU A 121 -1.07 -4.18 -3.93
CA LEU A 121 -2.15 -5.11 -4.23
C LEU A 121 -3.16 -4.42 -5.15
N VAL A 122 -3.58 -5.08 -6.22
CA VAL A 122 -4.55 -4.56 -7.19
C VAL A 122 -5.66 -5.60 -7.38
N GLY A 123 -6.91 -5.18 -7.45
CA GLY A 123 -7.99 -6.11 -7.75
C GLY A 123 -7.98 -6.56 -9.22
N LEU A 124 -8.17 -7.85 -9.44
CA LEU A 124 -8.08 -8.48 -10.77
C LEU A 124 -9.30 -8.24 -11.66
N GLU A 125 -10.41 -7.76 -11.09
CA GLU A 125 -11.61 -7.34 -11.82
C GLU A 125 -12.08 -5.97 -11.30
N PRO A 126 -12.72 -5.12 -12.13
CA PRO A 126 -13.34 -3.90 -11.64
C PRO A 126 -14.48 -4.20 -10.65
N VAL A 127 -14.85 -3.21 -9.85
CA VAL A 127 -16.03 -3.29 -8.99
C VAL A 127 -17.30 -3.42 -9.86
N ARG A 128 -18.28 -4.19 -9.38
CA ARG A 128 -19.58 -4.40 -10.05
C ARG A 128 -20.62 -3.34 -9.68
N GLY A 129 -20.37 -2.60 -8.61
CA GLY A 129 -21.26 -1.60 -8.04
C GLY A 129 -20.59 -0.91 -6.85
N VAL A 130 -21.33 -0.01 -6.20
CA VAL A 130 -20.82 0.81 -5.08
C VAL A 130 -21.31 0.35 -3.72
N THR A 131 -21.87 -0.86 -3.63
CA THR A 131 -22.21 -1.50 -2.38
C THR A 131 -21.42 -2.80 -2.19
N GLU A 132 -21.37 -3.27 -0.95
CA GLU A 132 -20.77 -4.57 -0.65
C GLU A 132 -21.56 -5.71 -1.30
N GLU A 133 -22.89 -5.61 -1.30
CA GLU A 133 -23.79 -6.57 -1.90
C GLU A 133 -23.55 -6.74 -3.41
N ASP A 134 -23.27 -5.65 -4.13
CA ASP A 134 -22.99 -5.69 -5.57
C ASP A 134 -21.72 -6.50 -5.89
N ASN A 135 -20.74 -6.47 -4.98
CA ASN A 135 -19.41 -7.04 -5.20
C ASN A 135 -19.22 -8.43 -4.55
N ALA A 136 -20.01 -8.77 -3.52
CA ALA A 136 -19.80 -9.97 -2.69
C ALA A 136 -19.95 -11.31 -3.44
N ALA A 137 -20.69 -11.33 -4.56
CA ALA A 137 -20.92 -12.56 -5.32
C ALA A 137 -19.72 -13.00 -6.19
N ASP A 138 -18.82 -12.07 -6.52
CA ASP A 138 -17.64 -12.30 -7.37
C ASP A 138 -16.37 -12.07 -6.53
N PRO A 139 -15.59 -13.11 -6.18
CA PRO A 139 -14.39 -12.96 -5.35
C PRO A 139 -13.34 -11.97 -5.86
N ARG A 140 -13.22 -11.81 -7.19
CA ARG A 140 -12.24 -10.88 -7.78
C ARG A 140 -12.73 -9.44 -7.68
N ALA A 141 -14.00 -9.19 -7.97
CA ALA A 141 -14.62 -7.87 -7.78
C ALA A 141 -14.69 -7.48 -6.29
N TRP A 142 -15.01 -8.45 -5.42
CA TRP A 142 -14.94 -8.30 -3.96
C TRP A 142 -13.56 -7.84 -3.49
N SER A 143 -12.49 -8.43 -4.04
CA SER A 143 -11.12 -8.05 -3.70
C SER A 143 -10.83 -6.59 -4.08
N SER A 144 -11.23 -6.16 -5.29
CA SER A 144 -11.22 -4.75 -5.69
C SER A 144 -11.98 -3.87 -4.70
N TRP A 145 -13.22 -4.24 -4.37
CA TRP A 145 -14.05 -3.48 -3.43
C TRP A 145 -13.37 -3.30 -2.06
N GLN A 146 -12.81 -4.37 -1.51
CA GLN A 146 -12.11 -4.32 -0.21
C GLN A 146 -10.84 -3.48 -0.28
N LEU A 147 -10.03 -3.63 -1.33
CA LEU A 147 -8.79 -2.87 -1.49
C LEU A 147 -9.05 -1.38 -1.64
N GLY A 148 -10.03 -0.96 -2.44
CA GLY A 148 -10.27 0.46 -2.69
C GLY A 148 -10.73 1.23 -1.44
N ARG A 149 -11.56 0.59 -0.60
CA ARG A 149 -12.04 1.18 0.67
C ARG A 149 -10.94 1.46 1.68
N ILE A 150 -9.90 0.62 1.71
CA ILE A 150 -8.76 0.78 2.62
C ILE A 150 -7.57 1.48 1.96
N GLY A 151 -7.56 1.54 0.62
CA GLY A 151 -6.52 2.09 -0.22
C GLY A 151 -7.08 3.14 -1.19
N ARG A 152 -7.17 2.82 -2.48
CA ARG A 152 -7.51 3.77 -3.53
C ARG A 152 -8.34 3.13 -4.63
N TRP A 153 -9.06 3.96 -5.37
CA TRP A 153 -9.75 3.58 -6.58
C TRP A 153 -8.99 4.08 -7.80
N TRP A 154 -8.74 3.22 -8.75
CA TRP A 154 -8.15 3.54 -10.04
C TRP A 154 -9.21 3.35 -11.13
N CYS A 155 -9.49 4.41 -11.89
CA CYS A 155 -10.37 4.32 -13.05
C CYS A 155 -9.52 4.00 -14.30
N GLU A 156 -9.74 2.84 -14.92
CA GLU A 156 -9.00 2.42 -16.12
C GLU A 156 -9.37 3.28 -17.34
N ASP A 157 -10.63 3.68 -17.49
CA ASP A 157 -11.02 4.53 -18.63
C ASP A 157 -10.46 5.96 -18.48
N CYS A 158 -10.35 6.42 -17.24
CA CYS A 158 -9.98 7.79 -16.93
C CYS A 158 -8.47 7.97 -16.78
N GLN A 159 -7.77 6.91 -16.36
CA GLN A 159 -6.33 6.88 -16.11
C GLN A 159 -5.88 7.80 -14.97
N TRP A 160 -6.69 7.86 -13.90
CA TRP A 160 -6.37 8.56 -12.65
C TRP A 160 -7.12 7.97 -11.44
N ASN A 161 -6.69 8.39 -10.24
CA ASN A 161 -7.28 7.98 -8.97
C ASN A 161 -8.61 8.67 -8.70
N VAL A 162 -9.71 7.93 -8.61
CA VAL A 162 -11.00 8.50 -8.21
C VAL A 162 -11.15 8.48 -6.68
N THR A 163 -11.82 9.48 -6.13
CA THR A 163 -12.09 9.53 -4.69
C THR A 163 -13.22 8.58 -4.30
N ASP A 164 -13.33 8.24 -3.00
CA ASP A 164 -14.46 7.46 -2.48
C ASP A 164 -15.82 8.10 -2.81
N ALA A 165 -15.87 9.44 -2.87
CA ALA A 165 -17.09 10.18 -3.18
C ALA A 165 -17.45 10.17 -4.67
N GLU A 166 -16.46 10.02 -5.55
CA GLU A 166 -16.64 9.99 -7.01
C GLU A 166 -16.94 8.58 -7.54
N LEU A 167 -16.63 7.53 -6.76
CA LEU A 167 -16.79 6.13 -7.19
C LEU A 167 -18.17 5.84 -7.80
N ALA A 168 -19.25 6.29 -7.15
CA ALA A 168 -20.61 6.08 -7.62
C ALA A 168 -20.86 6.67 -9.00
N GLN A 169 -20.39 7.91 -9.22
CA GLN A 169 -20.52 8.55 -10.52
C GLN A 169 -19.77 7.77 -11.61
N HIS A 170 -18.53 7.35 -11.36
CA HIS A 170 -17.74 6.65 -12.37
C HIS A 170 -18.32 5.27 -12.71
N VAL A 171 -18.82 4.53 -11.72
CA VAL A 171 -19.48 3.25 -11.95
C VAL A 171 -20.81 3.43 -12.70
N ASP A 172 -21.60 4.47 -12.37
CA ASP A 172 -22.84 4.79 -13.09
C ASP A 172 -22.59 5.21 -14.56
N GLU A 173 -21.44 5.84 -14.84
CA GLU A 173 -20.97 6.17 -16.19
C GLU A 173 -20.45 4.94 -16.96
N GLY A 174 -20.35 3.78 -16.30
CA GLY A 174 -19.89 2.53 -16.89
C GLY A 174 -18.37 2.39 -16.96
N HIS A 175 -17.62 3.22 -16.22
CA HIS A 175 -16.17 3.10 -16.16
C HIS A 175 -15.73 1.85 -15.36
N GLU A 176 -14.65 1.24 -15.80
CA GLU A 176 -13.95 0.18 -15.08
C GLU A 176 -13.12 0.79 -13.95
N VAL A 177 -13.59 0.62 -12.71
CA VAL A 177 -12.88 1.09 -11.52
C VAL A 177 -12.39 -0.08 -10.69
N ARG A 178 -11.09 -0.12 -10.38
CA ARG A 178 -10.45 -1.15 -9.56
C ARG A 178 -9.99 -0.57 -8.23
N GLY A 179 -10.02 -1.39 -7.20
CA GLY A 179 -9.36 -1.05 -5.94
C GLY A 179 -7.89 -1.45 -5.96
N TYR A 180 -7.03 -0.62 -5.40
CA TYR A 180 -5.64 -0.97 -5.14
C TYR A 180 -5.15 -0.42 -3.80
N LEU A 181 -4.03 -0.97 -3.35
CA LEU A 181 -3.39 -0.63 -2.09
C LEU A 181 -1.87 -0.63 -2.26
N LEU A 182 -1.25 0.55 -2.26
CA LEU A 182 0.20 0.69 -2.12
C LEU A 182 0.57 0.53 -0.64
N PHE A 183 1.34 -0.50 -0.31
CA PHE A 183 1.62 -0.83 1.09
C PHE A 183 3.10 -0.82 1.46
N ASP A 184 3.99 -0.95 0.49
CA ASP A 184 5.43 -0.88 0.72
C ASP A 184 6.17 -0.46 -0.56
N TRP A 185 7.49 -0.33 -0.48
CA TRP A 185 8.36 -0.09 -1.62
C TRP A 185 9.73 -0.70 -1.41
N LEU A 186 10.40 -1.00 -2.51
CA LEU A 186 11.79 -1.45 -2.55
C LEU A 186 12.65 -0.52 -3.39
N VAL A 187 13.95 -0.60 -3.17
CA VAL A 187 14.97 0.05 -4.00
C VAL A 187 16.01 -0.99 -4.39
N THR A 188 16.37 -1.02 -5.67
CA THR A 188 17.42 -1.88 -6.21
C THR A 188 18.80 -1.29 -6.02
N ASP A 189 19.82 -2.14 -5.98
CA ASP A 189 21.22 -1.73 -5.93
C ASP A 189 21.77 -1.29 -7.30
N ALA A 190 23.10 -1.23 -7.43
CA ALA A 190 23.78 -0.80 -8.64
C ALA A 190 23.63 -1.82 -9.79
N GLU A 191 23.35 -3.06 -9.47
CA GLU A 191 23.19 -4.17 -10.41
C GLU A 191 21.73 -4.36 -10.80
N GLY A 192 20.80 -3.73 -10.09
CA GLY A 192 19.36 -3.93 -10.29
C GLY A 192 18.76 -5.01 -9.39
N ASP A 193 19.55 -5.50 -8.44
CA ASP A 193 19.18 -6.59 -7.55
C ASP A 193 18.59 -6.04 -6.24
N THR A 194 17.73 -6.82 -5.59
CA THR A 194 17.32 -6.56 -4.21
C THR A 194 16.76 -7.81 -3.54
N GLN A 195 16.85 -7.83 -2.21
CA GLN A 195 16.08 -8.72 -1.36
C GLN A 195 15.36 -7.86 -0.32
N HIS A 196 14.04 -7.82 -0.41
CA HIS A 196 13.20 -6.90 0.37
C HIS A 196 12.20 -7.68 1.20
N GLU A 197 12.28 -7.55 2.53
CA GLU A 197 11.23 -8.02 3.43
C GLU A 197 10.09 -7.01 3.47
N PHE A 198 8.85 -7.48 3.30
CA PHE A 198 7.67 -6.62 3.30
C PHE A 198 6.63 -7.08 4.31
N ASP A 199 5.76 -6.15 4.70
CA ASP A 199 4.60 -6.38 5.56
C ASP A 199 3.44 -5.47 5.13
N LEU A 200 2.28 -6.06 4.83
CA LEU A 200 1.03 -5.38 4.47
C LEU A 200 0.38 -4.73 5.70
N ASN A 201 1.00 -3.65 6.18
CA ASN A 201 0.56 -2.92 7.38
C ASN A 201 0.34 -1.41 7.16
N SER A 202 0.41 -0.96 5.91
CA SER A 202 0.28 0.46 5.55
C SER A 202 -0.59 0.65 4.30
N SER A 203 -1.27 1.80 4.23
CA SER A 203 -1.94 2.29 3.02
C SER A 203 -1.33 3.63 2.65
N LEU A 204 -0.40 3.61 1.70
CA LEU A 204 0.34 4.77 1.22
C LEU A 204 -0.31 5.29 -0.07
N HIS A 205 -0.12 6.58 -0.36
CA HIS A 205 -0.61 7.19 -1.59
C HIS A 205 0.44 7.11 -2.72
N VAL A 206 1.62 7.68 -2.47
CA VAL A 206 2.73 7.82 -3.43
C VAL A 206 4.05 7.92 -2.67
N LEU A 207 5.20 7.79 -3.36
CA LEU A 207 6.51 8.02 -2.76
C LEU A 207 7.06 9.39 -3.12
N TRP A 208 7.79 9.98 -2.17
CA TRP A 208 8.48 11.25 -2.32
C TRP A 208 9.95 11.11 -1.99
N ARG A 209 10.74 11.95 -2.63
CA ARG A 209 12.15 12.15 -2.27
C ARG A 209 12.23 13.20 -1.17
N VAL A 210 13.13 13.00 -0.21
CA VAL A 210 13.44 14.02 0.78
C VAL A 210 13.90 15.29 0.06
N GLY A 211 13.28 16.42 0.40
CA GLY A 211 13.52 17.71 -0.24
C GLY A 211 12.66 18.01 -1.47
N GLN A 212 11.88 17.05 -1.97
CA GLN A 212 10.94 17.28 -3.06
C GLN A 212 9.66 18.00 -2.58
N ARG A 213 9.18 17.63 -1.39
CA ARG A 213 8.15 18.36 -0.64
C ARG A 213 8.42 18.26 0.86
N GLU A 214 7.77 19.11 1.64
CA GLU A 214 7.74 18.97 3.08
C GLU A 214 6.95 17.71 3.47
N ARG A 215 7.47 16.96 4.44
CA ARG A 215 6.84 15.73 4.93
C ARG A 215 5.72 16.10 5.89
N GLY A 216 4.53 15.53 5.68
CA GLY A 216 3.40 15.65 6.58
C GLY A 216 3.64 14.91 7.90
N PRO A 217 2.88 15.22 8.97
CA PRO A 217 3.08 14.61 10.29
C PRO A 217 2.81 13.11 10.32
N ASN A 218 2.01 12.59 9.38
CA ASN A 218 1.61 11.18 9.31
C ASN A 218 2.27 10.40 8.15
N ASP A 219 3.09 11.07 7.33
CA ASP A 219 3.89 10.40 6.31
C ASP A 219 4.92 9.47 6.99
N THR A 220 5.35 8.44 6.29
CA THR A 220 6.36 7.51 6.81
C THR A 220 7.70 8.21 7.10
N PRO A 221 8.49 7.74 8.08
CA PRO A 221 9.89 8.17 8.22
C PRO A 221 10.68 7.87 6.93
N PRO A 222 11.62 8.75 6.52
CA PRO A 222 12.44 8.46 5.35
C PRO A 222 13.31 7.22 5.52
N ARG A 223 13.32 6.35 4.51
CA ARG A 223 14.32 5.29 4.31
C ARG A 223 15.45 5.86 3.44
N TRP A 224 16.69 5.72 3.87
CA TRP A 224 17.86 6.27 3.17
C TRP A 224 18.60 5.18 2.38
N TYR A 225 18.91 5.50 1.13
CA TYR A 225 19.54 4.60 0.17
C TYR A 225 20.80 5.22 -0.40
N THR A 226 21.80 4.38 -0.67
CA THR A 226 23.01 4.76 -1.41
C THR A 226 22.80 4.42 -2.87
N VAL A 227 22.68 5.44 -3.71
CA VAL A 227 22.64 5.31 -5.16
C VAL A 227 24.07 5.17 -5.67
N GLU A 228 24.35 4.14 -6.44
CA GLU A 228 25.62 3.93 -7.14
C GLU A 228 25.36 3.79 -8.63
N ARG A 229 26.12 4.52 -9.46
CA ARG A 229 25.85 4.61 -10.90
C ARG A 229 26.86 3.81 -11.71
N PRO A 230 26.59 2.55 -12.08
CA PRO A 230 27.53 1.76 -12.88
C PRO A 230 27.73 2.36 -14.28
N HIS A 231 28.90 2.13 -14.86
CA HIS A 231 29.26 2.62 -16.20
C HIS A 231 28.36 2.11 -17.33
N GLY A 232 27.69 0.95 -17.17
CA GLY A 232 26.81 0.39 -18.20
C GLY A 232 25.41 1.00 -18.26
N ALA A 233 24.89 1.50 -17.13
CA ALA A 233 23.53 2.03 -17.06
C ALA A 233 23.48 3.56 -17.25
N TYR A 234 24.56 4.27 -16.93
CA TYR A 234 24.58 5.73 -16.87
C TYR A 234 25.53 6.36 -17.89
N PRO A 235 25.28 7.61 -18.32
CA PRO A 235 26.23 8.33 -19.15
C PRO A 235 27.56 8.54 -18.41
N ALA A 236 28.66 8.68 -19.15
CA ALA A 236 30.01 8.83 -18.59
C ALA A 236 30.15 10.01 -17.59
N SER A 237 29.33 11.06 -17.73
CA SER A 237 29.29 12.20 -16.82
C SER A 237 28.70 11.88 -15.44
N ALA A 238 27.94 10.79 -15.31
CA ALA A 238 27.28 10.39 -14.07
C ALA A 238 27.80 9.05 -13.52
N ALA A 239 28.42 8.22 -14.35
CA ALA A 239 28.96 6.93 -13.96
C ALA A 239 30.04 7.05 -12.86
N GLY A 240 30.06 6.09 -11.94
CA GLY A 240 30.95 6.04 -10.77
C GLY A 240 30.52 6.93 -9.60
N ALA A 241 29.53 7.80 -9.79
CA ALA A 241 29.04 8.66 -8.71
C ALA A 241 28.25 7.85 -7.66
N LYS A 242 28.44 8.23 -6.39
CA LYS A 242 27.63 7.76 -5.25
C LYS A 242 26.85 8.92 -4.64
N GLN A 243 25.61 8.67 -4.22
CA GLN A 243 24.75 9.70 -3.62
C GLN A 243 23.79 9.09 -2.59
N GLN A 244 23.55 9.80 -1.48
CA GLN A 244 22.49 9.42 -0.54
C GLN A 244 21.16 10.05 -0.96
N VAL A 245 20.12 9.22 -1.00
CA VAL A 245 18.74 9.63 -1.32
C VAL A 245 17.80 9.07 -0.26
N GLY A 246 17.01 9.94 0.36
CA GLY A 246 15.96 9.54 1.28
C GLY A 246 14.61 9.47 0.55
N LEU A 247 13.86 8.39 0.73
CA LEU A 247 12.50 8.23 0.22
C LEU A 247 11.51 8.06 1.37
N PHE A 248 10.31 8.61 1.23
CA PHE A 248 9.21 8.39 2.17
C PHE A 248 7.88 8.22 1.42
N GLY A 249 7.02 7.35 1.92
CA GLY A 249 5.63 7.21 1.48
C GLY A 249 4.72 8.27 2.10
N GLU A 250 3.85 8.82 1.27
CA GLU A 250 2.76 9.73 1.66
C GLU A 250 1.62 8.98 2.31
N TRP A 251 1.12 9.53 3.42
CA TRP A 251 -0.18 9.18 3.97
C TRP A 251 -1.24 10.17 3.48
N GLU A 252 -2.44 9.68 3.20
CA GLU A 252 -3.58 10.53 2.85
C GLU A 252 -4.63 10.50 3.95
N PRO A 253 -5.35 11.61 4.17
CA PRO A 253 -6.51 11.65 5.05
C PRO A 253 -7.47 10.48 4.85
N ASP A 254 -8.10 10.08 5.95
CA ASP A 254 -9.11 9.01 6.02
C ASP A 254 -8.60 7.60 5.69
N ARG A 255 -7.29 7.42 5.50
CA ARG A 255 -6.64 6.10 5.43
C ARG A 255 -5.98 5.71 6.74
N PRO A 256 -5.80 4.41 7.03
CA PRO A 256 -5.06 3.96 8.20
C PRO A 256 -3.67 4.57 8.25
N LEU A 257 -3.23 4.96 9.45
CA LEU A 257 -1.86 5.43 9.65
C LEU A 257 -0.86 4.30 9.28
N PRO A 258 0.36 4.63 8.83
CA PRO A 258 1.38 3.62 8.58
C PRO A 258 1.60 2.70 9.79
N GLY A 259 1.65 1.38 9.55
CA GLY A 259 1.73 0.33 10.57
C GLY A 259 0.39 -0.04 11.23
N GLN A 260 -0.68 0.73 11.00
CA GLN A 260 -2.00 0.49 11.60
C GLN A 260 -3.02 -0.12 10.64
N LEU A 261 -2.67 -0.35 9.37
CA LEU A 261 -3.59 -1.04 8.45
C LEU A 261 -3.86 -2.45 8.98
N ARG A 262 -5.14 -2.83 8.95
CA ARG A 262 -5.59 -4.20 9.13
C ARG A 262 -6.50 -4.52 7.96
N MET A 263 -6.17 -5.59 7.24
CA MET A 263 -7.02 -6.08 6.16
C MET A 263 -8.36 -6.55 6.75
N PRO A 264 -9.50 -6.17 6.16
CA PRO A 264 -10.78 -6.74 6.52
C PRO A 264 -10.79 -8.28 6.37
N PRO A 265 -11.53 -9.02 7.20
CA PRO A 265 -11.68 -10.45 7.00
C PRO A 265 -12.31 -10.76 5.65
N GLY A 266 -11.81 -11.80 4.98
CA GLY A 266 -12.31 -12.19 3.66
C GLY A 266 -11.28 -12.97 2.86
N ARG A 267 -11.71 -13.53 1.73
CA ARG A 267 -10.82 -14.10 0.72
C ARG A 267 -10.44 -13.03 -0.27
N TYR A 268 -9.17 -13.00 -0.63
CA TYR A 268 -8.57 -12.05 -1.56
C TYR A 268 -7.99 -12.82 -2.74
N HIS A 269 -8.37 -12.41 -3.94
CA HIS A 269 -7.77 -12.81 -5.21
C HIS A 269 -7.34 -11.53 -5.93
N VAL A 270 -6.04 -11.22 -5.83
CA VAL A 270 -5.46 -9.92 -6.17
C VAL A 270 -4.20 -10.09 -7.01
N GLY A 271 -3.81 -9.07 -7.76
CA GLY A 271 -2.47 -8.94 -8.33
C GLY A 271 -1.53 -8.30 -7.31
N LEU A 272 -0.33 -8.86 -7.14
CA LEU A 272 0.81 -8.18 -6.52
C LEU A 272 1.63 -7.53 -7.62
N ASN A 273 1.58 -6.21 -7.71
CA ASN A 273 2.19 -5.46 -8.81
C ASN A 273 3.42 -4.72 -8.31
N LEU A 274 4.52 -4.84 -9.07
CA LEU A 274 5.63 -3.91 -9.00
C LEU A 274 5.36 -2.76 -9.98
N THR A 275 5.23 -1.57 -9.42
CA THR A 275 5.00 -0.35 -10.18
C THR A 275 6.21 0.57 -10.11
N GLU A 276 6.63 1.10 -11.25
CA GLU A 276 7.72 2.08 -11.29
C GLU A 276 7.33 3.39 -10.59
N GLU A 277 8.14 3.85 -9.64
CA GLU A 277 7.90 5.15 -9.00
C GLU A 277 8.30 6.30 -9.91
N THR A 278 7.43 7.31 -10.08
CA THR A 278 7.70 8.48 -10.94
C THR A 278 8.19 9.70 -10.18
N PHE A 279 7.91 9.78 -8.87
CA PHE A 279 8.09 10.98 -8.07
C PHE A 279 7.43 12.20 -8.71
N HIS A 280 6.26 12.03 -9.34
CA HIS A 280 5.52 13.12 -9.98
C HIS A 280 6.37 13.94 -10.98
N ALA A 281 7.38 13.32 -11.59
CA ALA A 281 8.35 14.03 -12.43
C ALA A 281 7.67 14.76 -13.59
N ASN A 282 6.55 14.22 -14.09
CA ASN A 282 5.83 14.71 -15.26
C ASN A 282 4.49 15.41 -14.96
N LEU A 283 4.12 15.67 -13.70
CA LEU A 283 2.81 16.27 -13.36
C LEU A 283 2.75 17.81 -13.54
N GLY A 284 3.39 18.37 -14.57
CA GLY A 284 3.31 19.80 -14.85
C GLY A 284 3.24 20.10 -16.34
N GLU A 285 2.38 21.05 -16.73
CA GLU A 285 2.04 21.41 -18.12
C GLU A 285 3.24 21.77 -19.02
N ASN A 286 4.41 22.06 -18.43
CA ASN A 286 5.62 22.51 -19.13
C ASN A 286 6.81 21.56 -18.98
N ARG A 287 6.63 20.33 -18.46
CA ARG A 287 7.74 19.39 -18.31
C ARG A 287 7.83 18.47 -19.51
N ALA A 288 8.98 18.52 -20.19
CA ALA A 288 9.31 17.52 -21.20
C ALA A 288 9.29 16.14 -20.52
N LEU A 289 8.63 15.16 -21.14
CA LEU A 289 8.47 13.77 -20.67
C LEU A 289 9.80 13.00 -20.53
N GLU A 290 10.96 13.67 -20.55
CA GLU A 290 12.32 13.13 -20.66
C GLU A 290 12.65 12.10 -19.57
N GLY A 291 12.15 10.88 -19.72
CA GLY A 291 12.36 9.77 -18.79
C GLY A 291 11.64 9.90 -17.45
N GLY A 292 10.64 10.76 -17.30
CA GLY A 292 9.92 10.92 -16.02
C GLY A 292 8.95 9.77 -15.69
N GLY A 293 8.35 9.16 -16.72
CA GLY A 293 7.39 8.06 -16.64
C GLY A 293 6.02 8.42 -16.06
N PHE A 294 5.10 7.44 -16.08
CA PHE A 294 3.74 7.47 -15.51
C PHE A 294 3.40 6.10 -14.89
N TRP A 295 3.71 5.94 -13.60
CA TRP A 295 3.53 4.77 -12.72
C TRP A 295 3.24 3.45 -13.42
N ALA A 296 4.19 3.00 -14.25
CA ALA A 296 4.02 1.80 -15.07
C ALA A 296 4.02 0.54 -14.21
N TRP A 297 3.01 -0.31 -14.36
CA TRP A 297 3.00 -1.67 -13.81
C TRP A 297 3.87 -2.55 -14.69
N VAL A 298 4.97 -3.05 -14.15
CA VAL A 298 6.00 -3.71 -14.96
C VAL A 298 6.08 -5.21 -14.72
N LEU A 299 5.71 -5.65 -13.52
CA LEU A 299 5.73 -7.06 -13.13
C LEU A 299 4.52 -7.32 -12.22
N GLU A 300 3.87 -8.47 -12.38
CA GLU A 300 2.68 -8.89 -11.61
C GLU A 300 2.71 -10.37 -11.27
N ALA A 301 2.21 -10.74 -10.09
CA ALA A 301 1.84 -12.11 -9.77
C ALA A 301 0.41 -12.13 -9.21
N GLU A 302 -0.41 -13.10 -9.61
CA GLU A 302 -1.68 -13.34 -8.93
C GLU A 302 -1.41 -13.96 -7.55
N LEU A 303 -2.03 -13.40 -6.51
CA LEU A 303 -2.03 -13.93 -5.16
C LEU A 303 -3.45 -14.30 -4.75
N GLU A 304 -3.58 -15.43 -4.08
CA GLU A 304 -4.78 -15.79 -3.34
C GLU A 304 -4.41 -15.93 -1.85
N PHE A 305 -5.23 -15.36 -0.98
CA PHE A 305 -5.11 -15.56 0.46
C PHE A 305 -6.42 -15.28 1.19
N GLU A 306 -6.58 -15.82 2.38
CA GLU A 306 -7.71 -15.54 3.26
C GLU A 306 -7.25 -14.77 4.49
N VAL A 307 -7.97 -13.72 4.86
CA VAL A 307 -7.81 -13.00 6.14
C VAL A 307 -8.91 -13.47 7.07
N ARG A 308 -8.53 -14.16 8.15
CA ARG A 308 -9.50 -14.68 9.15
C ARG A 308 -9.58 -13.75 10.36
N PRO A 309 -10.76 -13.54 10.97
CA PRO A 309 -10.84 -12.84 12.25
C PRO A 309 -9.98 -13.58 13.27
N SER A 310 -9.14 -12.88 14.04
CA SER A 310 -8.51 -13.54 15.19
C SER A 310 -9.58 -13.80 16.24
N ILE A 311 -9.74 -15.07 16.60
CA ILE A 311 -10.58 -15.45 17.73
C ILE A 311 -9.81 -15.03 18.99
N SER A 312 -10.27 -13.96 19.63
CA SER A 312 -9.83 -13.62 20.98
C SER A 312 -9.93 -14.84 21.90
N ARG A 313 -8.85 -15.16 22.62
CA ARG A 313 -8.89 -16.17 23.69
C ARG A 313 -9.90 -15.81 24.79
N ALA A 314 -10.27 -14.54 24.95
CA ALA A 314 -11.18 -14.09 25.99
C ALA A 314 -12.66 -14.44 25.71
N SER A 315 -13.03 -14.74 24.46
CA SER A 315 -14.43 -15.03 24.10
C SER A 315 -14.80 -16.51 24.11
N CYS A 316 -13.85 -17.44 24.31
CA CYS A 316 -14.20 -18.85 24.48
C CYS A 316 -14.58 -19.15 25.95
N SER A 317 -15.83 -18.87 26.31
CA SER A 317 -16.42 -19.34 27.57
C SER A 317 -16.43 -20.89 27.60
N GLY A 318 -15.38 -21.49 28.16
CA GLY A 318 -15.23 -22.95 28.28
C GLY A 318 -13.95 -23.54 27.69
N CYS A 319 -13.11 -22.76 26.99
CA CYS A 319 -11.78 -23.21 26.61
C CYS A 319 -10.86 -23.17 27.85
N LEU A 320 -10.67 -24.31 28.51
CA LEU A 320 -9.63 -24.43 29.53
C LEU A 320 -8.26 -24.32 28.84
N PRO A 321 -7.30 -23.56 29.40
CA PRO A 321 -5.94 -23.55 28.89
C PRO A 321 -5.40 -24.99 28.95
N GLY A 322 -5.05 -25.54 27.78
CA GLY A 322 -4.35 -26.82 27.71
C GLY A 322 -2.99 -26.71 28.39
N PRO A 323 -2.47 -27.83 28.93
CA PRO A 323 -1.17 -27.83 29.60
C PRO A 323 -0.08 -27.29 28.65
N HIS A 324 0.65 -26.28 29.12
CA HIS A 324 1.75 -25.65 28.41
C HIS A 324 2.91 -26.65 28.21
N GLU A 325 2.94 -27.36 27.08
CA GLU A 325 4.15 -28.04 26.60
C GLU A 325 4.29 -27.91 25.07
N GLY A 326 5.12 -26.95 24.64
CA GLY A 326 6.12 -27.14 23.57
C GLY A 326 5.75 -27.52 22.14
N THR A 327 4.50 -27.82 21.78
CA THR A 327 4.14 -28.22 20.40
C THR A 327 2.79 -27.64 19.97
N ALA A 328 2.70 -27.25 18.69
CA ALA A 328 1.53 -26.62 18.10
C ALA A 328 0.24 -27.42 18.37
N ALA A 329 -0.59 -26.92 19.29
CA ALA A 329 -1.85 -27.55 19.65
C ALA A 329 -2.89 -27.33 18.54
N LEU A 330 -3.19 -28.39 17.80
CA LEU A 330 -4.41 -28.52 17.00
C LEU A 330 -5.59 -28.74 17.98
N TRP A 331 -6.43 -27.73 18.16
CA TRP A 331 -7.61 -27.82 19.02
C TRP A 331 -8.76 -28.52 18.28
N GLN A 332 -9.08 -29.75 18.68
CA GLN A 332 -10.32 -30.41 18.28
C GLN A 332 -11.48 -29.95 19.18
N ARG A 333 -12.61 -29.57 18.57
CA ARG A 333 -13.88 -29.36 19.28
C ARG A 333 -14.21 -30.65 20.04
N ARG A 334 -14.48 -30.56 21.35
CA ARG A 334 -15.18 -31.65 22.05
C ARG A 334 -16.59 -31.72 21.47
N ASP A 335 -16.88 -32.78 20.74
CA ASP A 335 -18.26 -33.15 20.48
C ASP A 335 -18.96 -33.34 21.83
N VAL A 336 -19.96 -32.51 22.07
CA VAL A 336 -20.83 -32.64 23.24
C VAL A 336 -21.74 -33.83 22.95
N ASP A 337 -21.53 -34.91 23.70
CA ASP A 337 -22.37 -36.11 23.70
C ASP A 337 -23.87 -35.72 23.72
N ARG A 338 -24.57 -36.04 22.64
CA ARG A 338 -26.03 -36.15 22.65
C ARG A 338 -26.38 -37.43 23.41
N LYS A 339 -27.01 -37.26 24.58
CA LYS A 339 -27.89 -38.29 25.16
C LYS A 339 -29.32 -38.07 24.70
#